data_AF-A0A919TN30-F1
#
_entry.id   AF-A0A919TN30-F1
#
_cell.length_a   1.000
_cell.length_b   1.000
_cell.length_c   1.000
_cell.angle_alpha   90.00
_cell.angle_beta   90.00
_cell.angle_gamma   90.00
#
_symmetry.space_group_name_H-M   'P 1'
#
loop_
_entity.id
_entity.type
_entity.pdbx_description
1 polymer ?
#
loop_
_entity_poly.entity_id
_entity_poly.type
_entity_poly.pdbx_seq_one_letter_code
_entity_poly.pdbx_strand_id
1 'polypeptide(L)'
;MAPKHRRALVVILVATVAVAGTIVITTWNRQKTQPAPAGDELETAIMQPYGWSGSKSIGTRFTDGLIHLRISPNNAEPIKIISVTPIMDNDTTLRVVGVLARVVPDMLPAGHEVGWFQQDKEFPPADHDNSGGIDPRGLLVQNSERGDDFSVEFQIGYDVVGNGKTSRSGVEVVYQYQGKTRRFVIPSHLSICAPASVKCSPEDD
;
A
#
# COMPACT_ATOMS: atom_id res chain seq x y z
N MET A 1 -10.59 14.40 -67.73
CA MET A 1 -10.81 13.26 -66.80
C MET A 1 -9.70 13.24 -65.75
N ALA A 2 -9.93 13.73 -64.52
CA ALA A 2 -9.06 13.43 -63.38
C ALA A 2 -9.71 13.83 -62.03
N PRO A 3 -10.51 12.97 -61.39
CA PRO A 3 -10.79 13.15 -59.95
C PRO A 3 -10.58 11.89 -59.08
N LYS A 4 -10.11 10.76 -59.64
CA LYS A 4 -10.04 9.49 -58.88
C LYS A 4 -8.82 9.38 -57.93
N HIS A 5 -7.68 10.00 -58.24
CA HIS A 5 -6.45 9.81 -57.44
C HIS A 5 -6.41 10.59 -56.12
N ARG A 6 -7.11 11.73 -56.02
CA ARG A 6 -7.11 12.55 -54.78
C ARG A 6 -7.85 11.88 -53.63
N ARG A 7 -8.92 11.11 -53.91
CA ARG A 7 -9.69 10.41 -52.86
C ARG A 7 -8.92 9.23 -52.28
N ALA A 8 -8.16 8.50 -53.10
CA ALA A 8 -7.35 7.37 -52.64
C ALA A 8 -6.22 7.82 -51.69
N LEU A 9 -5.56 8.94 -51.99
CA LEU A 9 -4.50 9.50 -51.15
C LEU A 9 -5.02 9.96 -49.77
N VAL A 10 -6.20 10.58 -49.72
CA VAL A 10 -6.81 11.02 -48.44
C VAL A 10 -7.18 9.82 -47.57
N VAL A 11 -7.71 8.74 -48.14
CA VAL A 11 -8.08 7.53 -47.40
C VAL A 11 -6.84 6.83 -46.81
N ILE A 12 -5.74 6.76 -47.55
CA ILE A 12 -4.48 6.17 -47.08
C ILE A 12 -3.91 6.97 -45.91
N LEU A 13 -3.95 8.31 -45.99
CA LEU A 13 -3.40 9.20 -44.96
C LEU A 13 -4.21 9.15 -43.66
N VAL A 14 -5.53 9.04 -43.76
CA VAL A 14 -6.40 8.87 -42.59
C VAL A 14 -6.18 7.49 -41.94
N ALA A 15 -5.98 6.45 -42.73
CA ALA A 15 -5.71 5.11 -42.22
C ALA A 15 -4.37 5.02 -41.47
N THR A 16 -3.29 5.65 -41.96
CA THR A 16 -2.01 5.66 -41.25
C THR A 16 -2.04 6.48 -39.97
N VAL A 17 -2.72 7.63 -39.95
CA VAL A 17 -2.89 8.42 -38.72
C VAL A 17 -3.72 7.67 -37.68
N ALA A 18 -4.78 6.96 -38.10
CA ALA A 18 -5.58 6.13 -37.20
C ALA A 18 -4.78 4.96 -36.61
N VAL A 19 -3.98 4.27 -37.43
CA VAL A 19 -3.13 3.15 -36.96
C VAL A 19 -1.99 3.64 -36.05
N ALA A 20 -1.35 4.77 -36.36
CA ALA A 20 -0.33 5.33 -35.49
C ALA A 20 -0.94 5.80 -34.14
N GLY A 21 -2.13 6.42 -34.18
CA GLY A 21 -2.88 6.81 -32.99
C GLY A 21 -3.25 5.63 -32.10
N THR A 22 -3.72 4.52 -32.67
CA THR A 22 -4.05 3.32 -31.88
C THR A 22 -2.81 2.66 -31.28
N ILE A 23 -1.68 2.64 -31.98
CA ILE A 23 -0.40 2.11 -31.44
C ILE A 23 0.07 2.96 -30.25
N VAL A 24 0.02 4.29 -30.35
CA VAL A 24 0.42 5.19 -29.25
C VAL A 24 -0.51 5.06 -28.04
N ILE A 25 -1.83 4.96 -28.25
CA ILE A 25 -2.79 4.79 -27.16
C ILE A 25 -2.63 3.42 -26.49
N THR A 26 -2.39 2.36 -27.26
CA THR A 26 -2.21 1.01 -26.72
C THR A 26 -0.89 0.84 -25.97
N THR A 27 0.21 1.46 -26.41
CA THR A 27 1.48 1.45 -25.66
C THR A 27 1.41 2.29 -24.40
N TRP A 28 0.74 3.45 -24.43
CA TRP A 28 0.64 4.33 -23.26
C TRP A 28 -0.28 3.76 -22.19
N ASN A 29 -1.38 3.10 -22.58
CA ASN A 29 -2.24 2.39 -21.64
C ASN A 29 -1.53 1.17 -21.03
N ARG A 30 -0.71 0.43 -21.82
CA ARG A 30 0.06 -0.72 -21.29
C ARG A 30 1.12 -0.32 -20.28
N GLN A 31 1.79 0.83 -20.43
CA GLN A 31 2.76 1.31 -19.45
C GLN A 31 2.12 1.69 -18.11
N LYS A 32 0.85 2.13 -18.09
CA LYS A 32 0.12 2.39 -16.83
C LYS A 32 -0.31 1.13 -16.10
N THR A 33 -0.36 -0.03 -16.78
CA THR A 33 -0.83 -1.30 -16.20
C THR A 33 0.29 -2.27 -15.87
N GLN A 34 1.55 -2.00 -16.25
CA GLN A 34 2.65 -2.84 -15.81
C GLN A 34 2.87 -2.64 -14.30
N PRO A 35 2.85 -3.72 -13.50
CA PRO A 35 3.27 -3.66 -12.12
C PRO A 35 4.66 -3.03 -12.06
N ALA A 36 4.83 -1.98 -11.26
CA ALA A 36 6.15 -1.44 -11.05
C ALA A 36 7.05 -2.56 -10.51
N PRO A 37 8.29 -2.71 -11.01
CA PRO A 37 9.16 -3.79 -10.58
C PRO A 37 9.37 -3.74 -9.07
N ALA A 38 9.44 -4.91 -8.45
CA ALA A 38 9.92 -5.03 -7.08
C ALA A 38 11.37 -4.53 -7.03
N GLY A 39 11.69 -3.80 -5.97
CA GLY A 39 13.04 -3.34 -5.68
C GLY A 39 13.60 -4.01 -4.43
N ASP A 40 14.92 -4.12 -4.36
CA ASP A 40 15.64 -4.76 -3.25
C ASP A 40 15.88 -3.80 -2.08
N GLU A 41 15.36 -2.57 -2.13
CA GLU A 41 15.57 -1.55 -1.09
C GLU A 41 14.70 -1.75 0.16
N LEU A 42 13.67 -2.59 0.04
CA LEU A 42 12.73 -2.92 1.12
C LEU A 42 12.76 -4.42 1.40
N GLU A 43 12.70 -4.76 2.68
CA GLU A 43 12.72 -6.13 3.17
C GLU A 43 11.58 -6.34 4.17
N THR A 44 11.13 -7.59 4.30
CA THR A 44 10.19 -7.96 5.37
C THR A 44 10.96 -8.06 6.68
N ALA A 45 10.56 -7.32 7.71
CA ALA A 45 11.24 -7.36 9.02
C ALA A 45 11.04 -8.70 9.76
N ILE A 46 9.97 -9.42 9.45
CA ILE A 46 9.63 -10.72 10.04
C ILE A 46 9.80 -11.79 8.95
N MET A 47 10.60 -12.83 9.24
CA MET A 47 10.88 -13.91 8.29
C MET A 47 9.70 -14.85 8.03
N GLN A 48 8.64 -14.77 8.84
CA GLN A 48 7.41 -15.55 8.65
C GLN A 48 6.20 -14.62 8.52
N PRO A 49 5.26 -14.91 7.59
CA PRO A 49 3.98 -14.22 7.55
C PRO A 49 3.32 -14.34 8.93
N TYR A 50 2.95 -13.21 9.51
CA TYR A 50 2.12 -13.19 10.70
C TYR A 50 0.67 -12.98 10.28
N GLY A 51 -0.25 -13.56 11.03
CA GLY A 51 -1.66 -13.31 10.82
C GLY A 51 -2.52 -13.78 11.95
N TRP A 52 -3.73 -13.24 12.00
CA TRP A 52 -4.73 -13.61 12.99
C TRP A 52 -6.13 -13.52 12.39
N SER A 53 -7.04 -14.26 13.01
CA SER A 53 -8.46 -14.26 12.64
C SER A 53 -9.32 -13.99 13.86
N GLY A 54 -10.47 -13.35 13.67
CA GLY A 54 -11.38 -13.09 14.76
C GLY A 54 -12.79 -12.71 14.34
N SER A 55 -13.72 -12.88 15.27
CA SER A 55 -15.11 -12.50 15.09
C SER A 55 -15.37 -11.15 15.76
N LYS A 56 -16.05 -10.23 15.06
CA LYS A 56 -16.33 -8.88 15.58
C LYS A 56 -17.77 -8.45 15.29
N SER A 57 -18.31 -7.59 16.15
CA SER A 57 -19.64 -7.02 15.97
C SER A 57 -19.61 -5.94 14.90
N ILE A 58 -20.71 -5.80 14.13
CA ILE A 58 -20.88 -4.64 13.25
C ILE A 58 -20.79 -3.35 14.08
N GLY A 59 -20.13 -2.33 13.54
CA GLY A 59 -19.82 -1.08 14.20
C GLY A 59 -18.54 -1.11 15.04
N THR A 60 -17.88 -2.26 15.16
CA THR A 60 -16.59 -2.35 15.86
C THR A 60 -15.50 -1.67 15.04
N ARG A 61 -14.71 -0.82 15.69
CA ARG A 61 -13.44 -0.29 15.16
C ARG A 61 -12.26 -1.02 15.78
N PHE A 62 -11.23 -1.32 15.00
CA PHE A 62 -10.02 -1.96 15.50
C PHE A 62 -8.83 -1.75 14.56
N THR A 63 -7.64 -2.19 14.98
CA THR A 63 -6.42 -2.18 14.18
C THR A 63 -5.84 -3.59 14.01
N ASP A 64 -5.11 -3.81 12.92
CA ASP A 64 -4.52 -5.10 12.51
C ASP A 64 -3.15 -5.39 13.17
N GLY A 65 -2.90 -4.80 14.33
CA GLY A 65 -1.56 -4.82 14.93
C GLY A 65 -0.54 -4.00 14.13
N LEU A 66 0.74 -4.26 14.35
CA LEU A 66 1.85 -3.55 13.71
C LEU A 66 2.40 -4.36 12.53
N ILE A 67 2.42 -3.74 11.35
CA ILE A 67 2.99 -4.29 10.12
C ILE A 67 4.39 -3.71 9.94
N HIS A 68 5.42 -4.54 10.02
CA HIS A 68 6.80 -4.08 10.03
C HIS A 68 7.41 -4.09 8.62
N LEU A 69 7.96 -2.95 8.20
CA LEU A 69 8.74 -2.78 6.99
C LEU A 69 10.19 -2.48 7.34
N ARG A 70 11.11 -3.29 6.83
CA ARG A 70 12.55 -3.06 6.99
C ARG A 70 13.10 -2.38 5.73
N ILE A 71 14.02 -1.44 5.93
CA ILE A 71 14.78 -0.83 4.85
C ILE A 71 16.07 -1.63 4.70
N SER A 72 16.41 -2.02 3.48
CA SER A 72 17.60 -2.83 3.23
C SER A 72 18.86 -2.11 3.72
N PRO A 73 19.81 -2.81 4.36
CA PRO A 73 21.09 -2.22 4.78
C PRO A 73 21.88 -1.58 3.63
N ASN A 74 21.65 -2.06 2.40
CA ASN A 74 22.32 -1.57 1.19
C ASN A 74 21.68 -0.29 0.62
N ASN A 75 20.62 0.21 1.24
CA ASN A 75 19.94 1.40 0.78
C ASN A 75 20.75 2.67 1.09
N ALA A 76 21.33 3.28 0.05
CA ALA A 76 22.17 4.46 0.18
C ALA A 76 21.41 5.80 0.23
N GLU A 77 20.14 5.85 -0.17
CA GLU A 77 19.36 7.09 -0.26
C GLU A 77 17.99 6.95 0.44
N PRO A 78 17.39 8.04 0.95
CA PRO A 78 16.05 7.98 1.51
C PRO A 78 15.02 7.48 0.48
N ILE A 79 14.13 6.61 0.96
CA ILE A 79 12.97 6.12 0.21
C ILE A 79 11.79 7.03 0.54
N LYS A 80 11.03 7.42 -0.49
CA LYS A 80 9.77 8.13 -0.32
C LYS A 80 8.60 7.17 -0.42
N ILE A 81 7.84 7.00 0.66
CA ILE A 81 6.61 6.23 0.65
C ILE A 81 5.54 7.04 -0.09
N ILE A 82 4.90 6.45 -1.10
CA ILE A 82 3.82 7.07 -1.88
C ILE A 82 2.47 6.65 -1.31
N SER A 83 2.28 5.35 -1.06
CA SER A 83 1.05 4.82 -0.49
C SER A 83 1.30 3.50 0.22
N VAL A 84 0.46 3.22 1.20
CA VAL A 84 0.39 1.94 1.92
C VAL A 84 -1.07 1.50 1.85
N THR A 85 -1.34 0.33 1.27
CA THR A 85 -2.70 -0.12 0.97
C THR A 85 -2.87 -1.60 1.30
N PRO A 86 -3.82 -1.98 2.17
CA PRO A 86 -4.09 -3.39 2.43
C PRO A 86 -4.65 -4.07 1.19
N ILE A 87 -4.20 -5.29 0.92
CA ILE A 87 -4.72 -6.13 -0.17
C ILE A 87 -5.90 -6.92 0.39
N MET A 88 -7.11 -6.40 0.15
CA MET A 88 -8.36 -6.95 0.65
C MET A 88 -9.02 -7.85 -0.40
N ASP A 89 -9.61 -8.96 0.02
CA ASP A 89 -10.35 -9.87 -0.87
C ASP A 89 -11.69 -9.27 -1.29
N ASN A 90 -12.29 -8.45 -0.41
CA ASN A 90 -13.47 -7.62 -0.65
C ASN A 90 -13.56 -6.52 0.44
N ASP A 91 -14.49 -5.59 0.30
CA ASP A 91 -14.73 -4.46 1.21
C ASP A 91 -16.13 -4.50 1.88
N THR A 92 -16.83 -5.65 1.80
CA THR A 92 -18.23 -5.74 2.23
C THR A 92 -18.40 -5.89 3.74
N THR A 93 -17.43 -6.52 4.43
CA THR A 93 -17.47 -6.71 5.89
C THR A 93 -16.58 -5.72 6.61
N LEU A 94 -15.39 -5.45 6.04
CA LEU A 94 -14.40 -4.52 6.58
C LEU A 94 -14.19 -3.32 5.65
N ARG A 95 -14.22 -2.13 6.24
CA ARG A 95 -13.81 -0.89 5.57
C ARG A 95 -12.53 -0.35 6.21
N VAL A 96 -11.54 -0.04 5.37
CA VAL A 96 -10.32 0.64 5.82
C VAL A 96 -10.66 2.07 6.20
N VAL A 97 -10.31 2.49 7.41
CA VAL A 97 -10.54 3.87 7.88
C VAL A 97 -9.29 4.75 7.83
N GLY A 98 -8.11 4.14 7.82
CA GLY A 98 -6.86 4.87 7.69
C GLY A 98 -5.63 3.99 7.91
N VAL A 99 -4.47 4.55 7.63
CA VAL A 99 -3.15 3.95 7.87
C VAL A 99 -2.26 4.99 8.51
N LEU A 100 -1.60 4.62 9.60
CA LEU A 100 -0.56 5.43 10.24
C LEU A 100 0.77 4.68 10.22
N ALA A 101 1.87 5.42 10.13
CA ALA A 101 3.23 4.89 10.22
C ALA A 101 3.89 5.37 11.50
N ARG A 102 4.60 4.48 12.20
CA ARG A 102 5.52 4.80 13.28
C ARG A 102 6.93 4.55 12.79
N VAL A 103 7.78 5.55 12.97
CA VAL A 103 9.16 5.56 12.49
C VAL A 103 10.06 5.94 13.65
N VAL A 104 11.14 5.19 13.84
CA VAL A 104 12.14 5.57 14.83
C VAL A 104 12.86 6.85 14.35
N PRO A 105 13.08 7.85 15.21
CA PRO A 105 13.57 9.17 14.78
C PRO A 105 14.86 9.16 13.94
N ASP A 106 15.74 8.17 14.13
CA ASP A 106 17.00 8.00 13.41
C ASP A 106 16.83 7.50 11.96
N MET A 107 15.69 6.88 11.65
CA MET A 107 15.29 6.48 10.30
C MET A 107 14.65 7.64 9.50
N LEU A 108 14.54 8.82 10.10
CA LEU A 108 14.06 10.02 9.43
C LEU A 108 15.23 10.91 9.00
N PRO A 109 15.06 11.71 7.94
CA PRO A 109 16.07 12.71 7.57
C PRO A 109 16.37 13.67 8.73
N ALA A 110 17.60 14.15 8.82
CA ALA A 110 18.00 15.12 9.83
C ALA A 110 17.09 16.37 9.82
N GLY A 111 16.63 16.79 10.99
CA GLY A 111 15.74 17.96 11.15
C GLY A 111 14.25 17.67 10.94
N HIS A 112 13.83 16.41 10.81
CA HIS A 112 12.42 16.04 10.89
C HIS A 112 11.95 15.99 12.35
N GLU A 113 10.87 16.71 12.68
CA GLU A 113 10.25 16.65 14.01
C GLU A 113 9.24 15.50 14.07
N VAL A 114 9.22 14.76 15.19
CA VAL A 114 8.24 13.70 15.45
C VAL A 114 7.57 13.89 16.81
N GLY A 115 6.29 13.54 16.88
CA GLY A 115 5.51 13.45 18.11
C GLY A 115 5.83 12.20 18.95
N TRP A 116 5.28 12.15 20.16
CA TRP A 116 5.44 11.03 21.10
C TRP A 116 4.31 9.99 20.94
N PHE A 117 4.54 8.74 21.40
CA PHE A 117 3.64 7.59 21.20
C PHE A 117 2.91 7.18 22.48
N GLN A 118 1.59 7.04 22.43
CA GLN A 118 0.79 6.26 23.38
C GLN A 118 -0.11 5.28 22.62
N GLN A 119 -0.25 4.05 23.12
CA GLN A 119 -1.15 3.04 22.54
C GLN A 119 -2.60 3.42 22.87
N ASP A 120 -3.29 4.10 21.94
CA ASP A 120 -4.71 4.43 22.11
C ASP A 120 -5.65 3.27 21.70
N LYS A 121 -6.80 3.17 22.38
CA LYS A 121 -7.82 2.12 22.14
C LYS A 121 -8.71 2.39 20.93
N GLU A 122 -8.65 3.59 20.35
CA GLU A 122 -9.53 4.06 19.27
C GLU A 122 -8.68 4.49 18.05
N PHE A 123 -9.10 4.08 16.85
CA PHE A 123 -8.44 4.46 15.59
C PHE A 123 -9.44 5.11 14.61
N PRO A 124 -9.05 6.20 13.91
CA PRO A 124 -7.86 7.00 14.20
C PRO A 124 -7.95 7.62 15.61
N PRO A 125 -6.83 7.91 16.27
CA PRO A 125 -6.81 8.54 17.58
C PRO A 125 -7.54 9.89 17.54
N ALA A 126 -8.30 10.22 18.58
CA ALA A 126 -9.04 11.48 18.65
C ALA A 126 -8.14 12.70 18.82
N ASP A 127 -6.94 12.51 19.40
CA ASP A 127 -5.92 13.54 19.57
C ASP A 127 -4.68 13.21 18.72
N HIS A 128 -4.14 14.23 18.05
CA HIS A 128 -2.97 14.11 17.17
C HIS A 128 -1.72 13.72 17.96
N ASP A 129 -1.58 14.21 19.20
CA ASP A 129 -0.43 13.90 20.06
C ASP A 129 -0.48 12.47 20.64
N ASN A 130 -1.66 11.87 20.70
CA ASN A 130 -1.82 10.47 21.12
C ASN A 130 -1.55 9.47 20.00
N SER A 131 -1.49 9.95 18.75
CA SER A 131 -1.39 9.06 17.59
C SER A 131 0.01 8.52 17.36
N GLY A 132 1.07 9.22 17.79
CA GLY A 132 2.49 8.86 17.61
C GLY A 132 2.87 8.40 16.18
N GLY A 133 1.97 8.62 15.23
CA GLY A 133 1.84 7.86 14.01
C GLY A 133 1.45 8.84 12.94
N ILE A 134 2.25 8.91 11.90
CA ILE A 134 2.15 9.92 10.86
C ILE A 134 1.54 9.32 9.61
N ASP A 135 0.94 10.17 8.76
CA ASP A 135 0.49 9.72 7.44
C ASP A 135 1.69 9.16 6.67
N PRO A 136 1.67 7.89 6.20
CA PRO A 136 2.78 7.33 5.44
C PRO A 136 2.98 8.01 4.08
N ARG A 137 1.99 8.76 3.56
CA ARG A 137 2.08 9.39 2.24
C ARG A 137 3.07 10.55 2.26
N GLY A 138 4.10 10.43 1.43
CA GLY A 138 5.16 11.42 1.32
C GLY A 138 6.25 11.27 2.39
N LEU A 139 6.11 10.31 3.29
CA LEU A 139 7.09 10.02 4.33
C LEU A 139 8.44 9.62 3.69
N LEU A 140 9.51 10.28 4.13
CA LEU A 140 10.88 9.96 3.77
C LEU A 140 11.48 9.11 4.87
N VAL A 141 11.96 7.92 4.51
CA VAL A 141 12.59 6.97 5.44
C VAL A 141 13.94 6.52 4.91
N GLN A 142 14.89 6.34 5.81
CA GLN A 142 16.24 5.85 5.50
C GLN A 142 16.62 4.73 6.45
N ASN A 143 17.63 3.95 6.08
CA ASN A 143 18.13 2.90 6.95
C ASN A 143 18.64 3.50 8.28
N SER A 144 18.46 2.78 9.39
CA SER A 144 19.03 3.19 10.67
C SER A 144 20.52 2.89 10.71
N GLU A 145 21.31 3.82 11.25
CA GLU A 145 22.73 3.60 11.57
C GLU A 145 22.92 2.64 12.75
N ARG A 146 21.86 2.33 13.51
CA ARG A 146 21.89 1.53 14.73
C ARG A 146 21.64 0.03 14.51
N GLY A 147 21.39 -0.40 13.28
CA GLY A 147 21.34 -1.82 12.89
C GLY A 147 19.94 -2.38 12.59
N ASP A 148 19.83 -3.70 12.69
CA ASP A 148 18.80 -4.53 12.06
C ASP A 148 17.42 -4.53 12.73
N ASP A 149 17.31 -4.02 13.95
CA ASP A 149 16.09 -4.04 14.77
C ASP A 149 15.12 -2.88 14.46
N PHE A 150 15.50 -1.97 13.56
CA PHE A 150 14.75 -0.75 13.28
C PHE A 150 13.88 -0.92 12.03
N SER A 151 12.56 -0.80 12.20
CA SER A 151 11.56 -0.93 11.14
C SER A 151 10.59 0.24 11.15
N VAL A 152 10.00 0.51 9.98
CA VAL A 152 8.81 1.34 9.87
C VAL A 152 7.61 0.47 10.21
N GLU A 153 6.84 0.85 11.21
CA GLU A 153 5.66 0.09 11.65
C GLU A 153 4.40 0.75 11.09
N PHE A 154 3.62 0.04 10.28
CA PHE A 154 2.31 0.52 9.84
C PHE A 154 1.20 -0.05 10.72
N GLN A 155 0.29 0.82 11.14
CA GLN A 155 -0.95 0.45 11.79
C GLN A 155 -2.12 0.78 10.87
N ILE A 156 -2.91 -0.24 10.52
CA ILE A 156 -4.09 -0.07 9.66
C ILE A 156 -5.34 -0.19 10.52
N GLY A 157 -6.23 0.79 10.41
CA GLY A 157 -7.52 0.78 11.09
C GLY A 157 -8.65 0.29 10.19
N TYR A 158 -9.60 -0.41 10.80
CA TYR A 158 -10.77 -0.97 10.15
C TYR A 158 -12.05 -0.68 10.92
N ASP A 159 -13.13 -0.45 10.17
CA ASP A 159 -14.51 -0.50 10.64
C ASP A 159 -15.17 -1.80 10.16
N VAL A 160 -15.85 -2.51 11.06
CA VAL A 160 -16.73 -3.62 10.69
C VAL A 160 -18.08 -3.04 10.24
N VAL A 161 -18.37 -3.07 8.94
CA VAL A 161 -19.51 -2.35 8.34
C VAL A 161 -20.65 -3.26 7.87
N GLY A 162 -20.40 -4.56 7.72
CA GLY A 162 -21.38 -5.51 7.18
C GLY A 162 -21.25 -6.91 7.77
N ASN A 163 -22.17 -7.79 7.39
CA ASN A 163 -22.11 -9.21 7.72
C ASN A 163 -21.22 -9.94 6.70
N GLY A 164 -20.59 -11.04 7.12
CA GLY A 164 -19.81 -11.91 6.25
C GLY A 164 -18.39 -12.16 6.76
N LYS A 165 -17.54 -12.68 5.87
CA LYS A 165 -16.11 -12.84 6.06
C LYS A 165 -15.39 -11.94 5.07
N THR A 166 -14.40 -11.20 5.57
CA THR A 166 -13.43 -10.49 4.74
C THR A 166 -12.04 -10.82 5.22
N SER A 167 -11.13 -11.04 4.26
CA SER A 167 -9.74 -11.32 4.54
C SER A 167 -8.84 -10.31 3.83
N ARG A 168 -7.65 -10.13 4.41
CA ARG A 168 -6.54 -9.34 3.87
C ARG A 168 -5.34 -10.26 3.77
N SER A 169 -4.69 -10.30 2.62
CA SER A 169 -3.57 -11.21 2.31
C SER A 169 -2.19 -10.55 2.34
N GLY A 170 -2.14 -9.22 2.43
CA GLY A 170 -0.89 -8.47 2.51
C GLY A 170 -1.12 -6.97 2.60
N VAL A 171 -0.02 -6.23 2.58
CA VAL A 171 -0.02 -4.77 2.50
C VAL A 171 0.92 -4.35 1.37
N GLU A 172 0.37 -3.69 0.36
CA GLU A 172 1.14 -3.10 -0.73
C GLU A 172 1.72 -1.75 -0.27
N VAL A 173 3.03 -1.61 -0.39
CA VAL A 173 3.76 -0.36 -0.23
C VAL A 173 4.24 0.09 -1.60
N VAL A 174 3.70 1.22 -2.07
CA VAL A 174 4.19 1.90 -3.26
C VAL A 174 5.17 2.96 -2.80
N TYR A 175 6.36 2.99 -3.39
CA TYR A 175 7.42 3.90 -2.99
C TYR A 175 8.22 4.43 -4.18
N GLN A 176 8.97 5.50 -3.96
CA GLN A 176 9.90 6.08 -4.92
C GLN A 176 11.32 5.96 -4.38
N TYR A 177 12.21 5.48 -5.24
CA TYR A 177 13.64 5.37 -4.97
C TYR A 177 14.42 5.71 -6.24
N GLN A 178 15.42 6.61 -6.13
CA GLN A 178 16.24 7.08 -7.27
C GLN A 178 15.39 7.49 -8.49
N GLY A 179 14.31 8.23 -8.25
CA GLY A 179 13.41 8.71 -9.30
C GLY A 179 12.47 7.65 -9.90
N LYS A 180 12.55 6.38 -9.49
CA LYS A 180 11.70 5.30 -9.99
C LYS A 180 10.63 4.92 -8.96
N THR A 181 9.40 4.75 -9.42
CA THR A 181 8.33 4.17 -8.61
C THR A 181 8.47 2.66 -8.59
N ARG A 182 8.34 2.06 -7.42
CA ARG A 182 8.44 0.63 -7.15
C ARG A 182 7.30 0.18 -6.25
N ARG A 183 7.10 -1.14 -6.17
CA ARG A 183 6.08 -1.77 -5.33
C ARG A 183 6.71 -2.88 -4.50
N PHE A 184 6.28 -2.99 -3.26
CA PHE A 184 6.67 -4.05 -2.35
C PHE A 184 5.42 -4.55 -1.62
N VAL A 185 5.30 -5.86 -1.42
CA VAL A 185 4.18 -6.43 -0.68
C VAL A 185 4.72 -7.06 0.60
N ILE A 186 4.20 -6.60 1.74
CA ILE A 186 4.48 -7.19 3.04
C ILE A 186 3.46 -8.32 3.25
N PRO A 187 3.86 -9.60 3.18
CA PRO A 187 2.96 -10.72 3.41
C PRO A 187 2.49 -10.71 4.86
N SER A 188 1.17 -10.65 5.05
CA SER A 188 0.55 -10.68 6.38
C SER A 188 -0.94 -10.95 6.21
N HIS A 189 -1.54 -11.65 7.17
CA HIS A 189 -2.91 -12.12 7.04
C HIS A 189 -3.84 -11.58 8.14
N LEU A 190 -5.02 -11.11 7.76
CA LEU A 190 -6.11 -10.78 8.67
C LEU A 190 -7.40 -11.40 8.15
N SER A 191 -8.13 -12.12 8.98
CA SER A 191 -9.48 -12.60 8.64
C SER A 191 -10.50 -12.16 9.68
N ILE A 192 -11.52 -11.41 9.27
CA ILE A 192 -12.61 -11.00 10.17
C ILE A 192 -13.94 -11.56 9.68
N CYS A 193 -14.67 -12.12 10.63
CA CYS A 193 -16.04 -12.55 10.47
C CYS A 193 -16.97 -11.65 11.28
N ALA A 194 -18.12 -11.30 10.70
CA ALA A 194 -19.18 -10.55 11.35
C ALA A 194 -20.56 -11.18 11.05
N PRO A 195 -21.50 -11.17 12.01
CA PRO A 195 -21.38 -10.59 13.35
C PRO A 195 -20.53 -11.45 14.32
N ALA A 196 -20.26 -10.93 15.52
CA ALA A 196 -19.38 -11.59 16.52
C ALA A 196 -19.80 -13.01 16.92
N SER A 197 -21.07 -13.37 16.72
CA SER A 197 -21.59 -14.72 17.01
C SER A 197 -21.14 -15.78 16.00
N VAL A 198 -20.66 -15.39 14.82
CA VAL A 198 -20.14 -16.31 13.80
C VAL A 198 -18.71 -16.68 14.17
N LYS A 199 -18.38 -17.97 14.26
CA LYS A 199 -16.98 -18.40 14.47
C LYS A 199 -16.15 -18.09 13.23
N CYS A 200 -15.04 -17.40 13.41
CA CYS A 200 -14.05 -17.20 12.34
C CYS A 200 -12.97 -18.27 12.47
N SER A 201 -12.97 -19.23 11.55
CA SER A 201 -11.84 -20.15 11.40
C SER A 201 -10.67 -19.41 10.75
N PRO A 202 -9.42 -19.70 11.13
CA PRO A 202 -8.27 -19.37 10.29
C PRO A 202 -8.49 -19.91 8.87
N GLU A 203 -7.88 -19.30 7.87
CA GLU A 203 -7.70 -20.03 6.62
C GLU A 203 -6.75 -21.18 6.90
N ASP A 204 -7.21 -22.41 6.68
CA ASP A 204 -6.34 -23.58 6.77
C ASP A 204 -5.22 -23.38 5.72
N ASP A 205 -3.96 -23.34 6.18
CA ASP A 205 -2.75 -23.20 5.35
C ASP A 205 -2.63 -24.29 4.28
#